data_AF-A0A7D7XIJ8-F1
#
_entry.id   AF-A0A7D7XIJ8-F1
#
_cell.length_a   1.000
_cell.length_b   1.000
_cell.length_c   1.000
_cell.angle_alpha   90.00
_cell.angle_beta   90.00
_cell.angle_gamma   90.00
#
_symmetry.space_group_name_H-M   'P 1'
#
loop_
_entity.id
_entity.type
_entity.pdbx_description
1 polymer ?
#
loop_
_entity_poly.entity_id
_entity_poly.type
_entity_poly.pdbx_seq_one_letter_code
_entity_poly.pdbx_strand_id
1 'polypeptide(L)'
;MPTTPDTLLHPDWPEAIATVLECRYDMRAGRAIAFGLPSDKHYRIRYNYFANGTHHEGEFYSATAIPQNTLFPIRYNPDLPTDHTHDLATPTVPNPRRATLTVGIIGSIILSLAWLLILHSCH
;
A
#
# COMPACT_ATOMS: atom_id res chain seq x y z
N MET A 1 -31.75 -7.50 -2.65
CA MET A 1 -30.53 -8.32 -2.51
C MET A 1 -29.35 -7.40 -2.74
N PRO A 2 -28.54 -7.06 -1.72
CA PRO A 2 -27.41 -6.16 -1.90
C PRO A 2 -26.23 -6.95 -2.49
N THR A 3 -25.74 -6.48 -3.63
CA THR A 3 -24.49 -6.92 -4.27
C THR A 3 -23.31 -6.33 -3.50
N THR A 4 -22.73 -7.15 -2.63
CA THR A 4 -21.43 -6.90 -1.98
C THR A 4 -20.34 -6.88 -3.06
N PRO A 5 -19.47 -5.87 -3.12
CA PRO A 5 -18.38 -5.86 -4.09
C PRO A 5 -17.43 -7.03 -3.78
N ASP A 6 -17.05 -7.75 -4.83
CA ASP A 6 -16.18 -8.92 -4.84
C ASP A 6 -14.88 -8.71 -4.06
N THR A 7 -14.89 -9.09 -2.78
CA THR A 7 -13.67 -9.48 -2.06
C THR A 7 -13.58 -11.00 -2.17
N LEU A 8 -12.91 -11.49 -3.21
CA LEU A 8 -12.65 -12.92 -3.46
C LEU A 8 -11.65 -13.50 -2.44
N LEU A 9 -11.93 -13.35 -1.14
CA LEU A 9 -11.32 -14.16 -0.09
C LEU A 9 -11.98 -15.54 -0.18
N HIS A 10 -11.43 -16.44 -0.99
CA HIS A 10 -11.84 -17.85 -0.94
C HIS A 10 -11.51 -18.39 0.46
N PRO A 11 -12.51 -18.64 1.32
CA PRO A 11 -12.27 -18.97 2.72
C PRO A 11 -11.59 -20.34 2.89
N ASP A 12 -11.58 -21.17 1.85
CA ASP A 12 -11.14 -22.56 1.88
C ASP A 12 -9.70 -22.80 1.39
N TRP A 13 -8.98 -21.75 0.97
CA TRP A 13 -7.59 -21.93 0.54
C TRP A 13 -6.65 -22.15 1.73
N PRO A 14 -5.77 -23.17 1.66
CA PRO A 14 -4.79 -23.46 2.71
C PRO A 14 -3.84 -22.28 2.91
N GLU A 15 -3.55 -22.01 4.17
CA GLU A 15 -2.60 -20.99 4.58
C GLU A 15 -1.18 -21.58 4.60
N ALA A 16 -0.21 -20.85 4.02
CA ALA A 16 1.20 -21.18 4.08
C ALA A 16 2.00 -19.96 4.55
N ILE A 17 3.17 -20.23 5.15
CA ILE A 17 4.09 -19.16 5.52
C ILE A 17 5.05 -18.92 4.36
N ALA A 18 5.03 -17.70 3.83
CA ALA A 18 5.95 -17.24 2.82
C ALA A 18 7.13 -16.49 3.45
N THR A 19 8.31 -16.62 2.85
CA THR A 19 9.50 -15.85 3.20
C THR A 19 9.85 -14.91 2.07
N VAL A 20 10.06 -13.63 2.40
CA VAL A 20 10.54 -12.64 1.43
C VAL A 20 11.97 -12.97 1.01
N LEU A 21 12.16 -13.26 -0.27
CA LEU A 21 13.47 -13.46 -0.88
C LEU A 21 14.10 -12.12 -1.26
N GLU A 22 13.30 -11.24 -1.88
CA GLU A 22 13.81 -10.01 -2.46
C GLU A 22 12.77 -8.88 -2.40
N CYS A 23 13.24 -7.66 -2.12
CA CYS A 23 12.45 -6.45 -2.21
C CYS A 23 13.17 -5.47 -3.14
N ARG A 24 12.62 -5.22 -4.34
CA ARG A 24 13.14 -4.25 -5.31
C ARG A 24 12.22 -3.08 -5.47
N TYR A 25 12.78 -1.87 -5.54
CA TYR A 25 12.02 -0.68 -5.91
C TYR A 25 11.73 -0.67 -7.42
N ASP A 26 10.47 -0.51 -7.81
CA ASP A 26 10.10 -0.39 -9.22
C ASP A 26 10.25 1.07 -9.69
N MET A 27 11.23 1.32 -10.56
CA MET A 27 11.52 2.66 -11.08
C MET A 27 10.34 3.27 -11.85
N ARG A 28 9.41 2.46 -12.37
CA ARG A 28 8.18 2.95 -13.01
C ARG A 28 7.29 3.67 -12.00
N ALA A 29 7.27 3.20 -10.76
CA ALA A 29 6.58 3.87 -9.67
C ALA A 29 7.25 5.20 -9.30
N GLY A 30 8.58 5.26 -9.34
CA GLY A 30 9.33 6.50 -9.10
C GLY A 30 9.00 7.62 -10.12
N ARG A 31 8.79 7.26 -11.38
CA ARG A 31 8.31 8.20 -12.40
C ARG A 31 6.89 8.70 -12.10
N ALA A 32 5.97 7.82 -11.73
CA ALA A 32 4.60 8.21 -11.37
C ALA A 32 4.54 9.16 -10.15
N ILE A 33 5.36 8.90 -9.13
CA ILE A 33 5.49 9.76 -7.94
C ILE A 33 6.04 11.15 -8.32
N ALA A 34 7.00 11.21 -9.25
CA ALA A 34 7.56 12.48 -9.73
C ALA A 34 6.52 13.37 -10.44
N PHE A 35 5.47 12.78 -11.01
CA PHE A 35 4.33 13.49 -11.60
C PHE A 35 3.13 13.65 -10.63
N GLY A 36 3.29 13.33 -9.35
CA GLY A 36 2.24 13.50 -8.34
C GLY A 36 1.10 12.48 -8.42
N LEU A 37 1.27 11.41 -9.19
CA LEU A 37 0.28 10.33 -9.29
C LEU A 37 0.47 9.36 -8.12
N PRO A 38 -0.55 9.11 -7.29
CA PRO A 38 -0.49 8.08 -6.28
C PRO A 38 -0.37 6.71 -6.98
N SER A 39 0.71 5.99 -6.70
CA SER A 39 0.89 4.59 -7.11
C SER A 39 0.98 3.76 -5.85
N ASP A 40 0.27 2.65 -5.79
CA ASP A 40 0.28 1.66 -4.72
C ASP A 40 1.32 0.56 -4.96
N LYS A 41 2.03 0.60 -6.10
CA LYS A 41 2.97 -0.45 -6.55
C LYS A 41 4.39 0.07 -6.58
N HIS A 42 4.96 0.36 -5.41
CA HIS A 42 6.31 0.94 -5.29
C HIS A 42 7.42 -0.09 -5.22
N TYR A 43 7.15 -1.23 -4.57
CA TYR A 43 8.12 -2.27 -4.31
C TYR A 43 7.63 -3.59 -4.88
N ARG A 44 8.44 -4.25 -5.69
CA ARG A 44 8.22 -5.63 -6.11
C ARG A 44 8.84 -6.54 -5.07
N ILE A 45 8.01 -7.35 -4.45
CA ILE A 45 8.39 -8.30 -3.40
C ILE A 45 8.33 -9.70 -4.01
N ARG A 46 9.48 -10.36 -4.07
CA ARG A 46 9.59 -11.78 -4.45
C ARG A 46 9.69 -12.60 -3.19
N TYR A 47 8.92 -13.68 -3.12
CA TYR A 47 8.85 -14.55 -1.95
C TYR A 47 8.84 -16.01 -2.38
N ASN A 48 9.27 -16.88 -1.48
CA ASN A 48 9.07 -18.31 -1.60
C ASN A 48 8.17 -18.81 -0.47
N TYR A 49 7.48 -19.90 -0.72
CA TYR A 49 6.68 -20.59 0.29
C TYR A 49 6.81 -22.09 0.07
N PHE A 50 6.66 -22.85 1.15
CA PHE A 50 6.71 -24.31 1.09
C PHE A 50 5.30 -24.86 1.22
N ALA A 51 4.84 -25.56 0.18
CA ALA A 51 3.52 -26.16 0.13
C ALA A 51 3.60 -27.53 -0.55
N ASN A 52 2.84 -28.49 -0.07
CA ASN A 52 2.74 -29.84 -0.66
C ASN A 52 4.12 -30.50 -0.92
N GLY A 53 5.08 -30.31 -0.02
CA GLY A 53 6.43 -30.88 -0.13
C GLY A 53 7.36 -30.18 -1.13
N THR A 54 6.93 -29.09 -1.75
CA THR A 54 7.66 -28.38 -2.82
C THR A 54 7.80 -26.88 -2.49
N HIS A 55 8.93 -26.29 -2.88
CA HIS A 55 9.11 -24.84 -2.81
C HIS A 55 8.47 -24.17 -4.03
N HIS A 56 7.59 -23.22 -3.75
CA HIS A 56 6.94 -22.39 -4.75
C HIS A 56 7.40 -20.93 -4.57
N GLU A 57 7.44 -20.19 -5.67
CA GLU A 57 7.80 -18.78 -5.68
C GLU A 57 6.64 -17.94 -6.21
N GLY A 58 6.48 -16.76 -5.62
CA GLY A 58 5.51 -15.77 -6.08
C GLY A 58 6.12 -14.37 -6.07
N GLU A 59 5.44 -13.46 -6.77
CA GLU A 59 5.77 -12.04 -6.74
C GLU A 59 4.51 -11.21 -6.56
N PHE A 60 4.60 -10.18 -5.71
CA PHE A 60 3.54 -9.19 -5.55
C PHE A 60 4.13 -7.78 -5.46
N TYR A 61 3.27 -6.78 -5.61
CA TYR A 61 3.66 -5.38 -5.48
C TYR A 61 3.11 -4.81 -4.18
N SER A 62 3.96 -4.07 -3.46
CA SER A 62 3.64 -3.41 -2.20
C SER A 62 3.90 -1.91 -2.29
N ALA A 63 3.10 -1.12 -1.60
CA ALA A 63 3.35 0.31 -1.41
C ALA A 63 4.51 0.56 -0.42
N THR A 64 4.81 -0.42 0.43
CA THR A 64 5.82 -0.32 1.49
C THR A 64 6.94 -1.34 1.27
N ALA A 65 8.19 -0.93 1.56
CA ALA A 65 9.32 -1.84 1.53
C ALA A 65 9.16 -2.91 2.62
N ILE A 66 9.32 -4.18 2.26
CA ILE A 66 9.31 -5.30 3.19
C ILE A 66 10.74 -5.84 3.27
N PRO A 67 11.32 -5.98 4.48
CA PRO A 67 12.66 -6.50 4.64
C PRO A 67 12.79 -7.91 4.06
N GLN A 68 13.97 -8.24 3.54
CA GLN A 68 14.30 -9.63 3.19
C GLN A 68 14.22 -10.52 4.44
N ASN A 69 13.91 -11.79 4.22
CA ASN A 69 13.76 -12.79 5.27
C ASN A 69 12.58 -12.54 6.24
N THR A 70 11.64 -11.67 5.86
CA THR A 70 10.39 -11.46 6.59
C THR A 70 9.41 -12.59 6.27
N LEU A 71 8.78 -13.12 7.31
CA LEU A 71 7.76 -14.15 7.22
C LEU A 71 6.38 -13.50 7.19
N PHE A 72 5.52 -13.93 6.27
CA PHE A 72 4.14 -13.45 6.20
C PHE A 72 3.19 -14.59 5.78
N PRO A 73 1.94 -14.59 6.27
CA PRO A 73 0.96 -15.58 5.87
C PRO A 73 0.47 -15.29 4.44
N ILE A 74 0.34 -16.36 3.65
CA ILE A 74 -0.28 -16.32 2.33
C ILE A 74 -1.34 -17.40 2.22
N ARG A 75 -2.33 -17.18 1.35
CA ARG A 75 -3.31 -18.19 0.98
C ARG A 75 -3.05 -18.58 -0.46
N TYR A 76 -2.85 -19.86 -0.72
CA TYR A 76 -2.52 -20.38 -2.05
C TYR A 76 -3.59 -21.35 -2.51
N ASN A 77 -3.84 -21.39 -3.83
CA ASN A 77 -4.71 -22.38 -4.42
C ASN A 77 -3.95 -23.73 -4.53
N PRO A 78 -4.42 -24.82 -3.92
CA PRO A 78 -3.75 -26.12 -3.97
C PRO A 78 -3.81 -26.78 -5.36
N ASP A 79 -4.82 -26.45 -6.18
CA ASP A 79 -4.99 -26.98 -7.54
C ASP A 79 -4.13 -26.23 -8.57
N LEU A 80 -3.84 -24.95 -8.30
CA LEU A 80 -2.91 -24.13 -9.08
C LEU A 80 -2.04 -23.29 -8.12
N PRO A 81 -0.84 -23.76 -7.76
CA PRO A 81 0.06 -23.04 -6.84
C PRO A 81 0.49 -21.64 -7.35
N THR A 82 0.26 -21.36 -8.63
CA THR A 82 0.53 -20.04 -9.22
C THR A 82 -0.51 -19.01 -8.81
N ASP A 83 -1.72 -19.43 -8.41
CA ASP A 83 -2.79 -18.55 -7.98
C ASP A 83 -2.74 -18.35 -6.46
N HIS A 84 -2.49 -17.12 -6.02
CA HIS A 84 -2.21 -16.80 -4.63
C HIS A 84 -2.82 -15.45 -4.23
N THR A 85 -3.40 -15.41 -3.04
CA THR A 85 -3.93 -14.19 -2.43
C THR A 85 -3.04 -13.81 -1.26
N HIS A 86 -2.64 -12.53 -1.22
CA HIS A 86 -1.76 -11.98 -0.20
C HIS A 86 -2.54 -11.00 0.68
N ASP A 87 -2.72 -11.35 1.95
CA ASP A 87 -3.22 -10.45 3.00
C ASP A 87 -2.03 -9.75 3.68
N LEU A 88 -1.24 -9.02 2.91
CA LEU A 88 -0.44 -7.96 3.52
C LEU A 88 -1.36 -6.78 3.76
N ALA A 89 -2.04 -6.83 4.91
CA ALA A 89 -2.62 -5.67 5.55
C ALA A 89 -1.53 -4.60 5.56
N THR A 90 -1.62 -3.68 4.60
CA THR A 90 -0.70 -2.57 4.50
C THR A 90 -0.81 -1.84 5.83
N PRO A 91 0.25 -1.76 6.65
CA PRO A 91 0.16 -0.94 7.84
C PRO A 91 -0.18 0.45 7.33
N THR A 92 -1.33 0.97 7.75
CA THR A 92 -1.77 2.33 7.47
C THR A 92 -0.78 3.27 8.13
N VAL A 93 0.37 3.49 7.50
CA VAL A 93 1.33 4.48 7.93
C VAL A 93 0.66 5.83 7.65
N PRO A 94 0.36 6.65 8.68
CA PRO A 94 -0.27 7.94 8.46
C PRO A 94 0.64 8.76 7.53
N ASN A 95 0.14 9.14 6.36
CA ASN A 95 0.91 9.91 5.40
C ASN A 95 1.17 11.32 5.96
N PRO A 96 2.39 11.66 6.42
CA PRO A 96 2.67 12.94 7.07
C PRO A 96 2.54 14.12 6.11
N ARG A 97 2.59 13.86 4.79
CA ARG A 97 2.43 14.90 3.75
C ARG A 97 0.99 15.42 3.65
N ARG A 98 0.00 14.59 3.99
CA ARG A 98 -1.40 15.05 4.08
C ARG A 98 -1.60 15.99 5.25
N ALA A 99 -0.95 15.72 6.39
CA ALA A 99 -1.05 16.58 7.57
C ALA A 99 -0.44 17.97 7.33
N THR A 100 0.72 18.06 6.67
CA THR A 100 1.36 19.35 6.38
C THR A 100 0.60 20.20 5.36
N LEU A 101 -0.01 19.58 4.35
CA LEU A 101 -0.87 20.30 3.40
C LEU A 101 -2.08 20.94 4.09
N THR A 102 -2.74 20.21 5.00
CA THR A 102 -3.89 20.73 5.75
C THR A 102 -3.53 21.92 6.64
N VAL A 103 -2.38 21.86 7.34
CA VAL A 103 -1.91 22.97 8.18
C VAL A 103 -1.61 24.22 7.35
N GLY A 104 -0.98 24.07 6.18
CA GLY A 104 -0.70 25.19 5.27
C GLY A 104 -1.96 25.89 4.76
N ILE A 105 -2.99 25.11 4.41
CA ILE A 105 -4.28 25.66 3.94
C ILE A 105 -4.97 26.44 5.06
N ILE A 106 -5.05 25.89 6.27
CA ILE A 106 -5.67 26.57 7.41
C ILE A 106 -4.92 27.86 7.75
N GLY A 107 -3.58 27.83 7.72
CA GLY A 107 -2.74 29.01 7.95
C GLY A 107 -2.99 30.13 6.94
N SER A 108 -3.12 29.82 5.64
CA SER A 108 -3.35 30.85 4.61
C SER A 108 -4.74 31.48 4.72
N ILE A 109 -5.76 30.70 5.11
CA ILE A 109 -7.11 31.21 5.34
C ILE A 109 -7.13 32.18 6.52
N ILE A 110 -6.50 31.80 7.64
CA ILE A 110 -6.44 32.65 8.85
C ILE A 110 -5.69 33.95 8.54
N LEU A 111 -4.54 33.86 7.87
CA LEU A 111 -3.76 35.05 7.49
C LEU A 111 -4.55 35.98 6.55
N SER A 112 -5.26 35.41 5.58
CA SER A 112 -6.09 36.18 4.65
C SER A 112 -7.26 36.85 5.37
N LEU A 113 -7.93 36.16 6.29
CA LEU A 113 -9.00 36.73 7.12
C LEU A 113 -8.48 37.83 8.04
N ALA A 114 -7.33 37.63 8.68
CA ALA A 114 -6.71 38.64 9.54
C ALA A 114 -6.34 39.90 8.74
N TRP A 115 -5.76 39.73 7.54
CA TRP A 115 -5.44 40.83 6.65
C TRP A 115 -6.68 41.62 6.22
N LEU A 116 -7.75 40.89 5.86
CA LEU A 116 -9.02 41.49 5.45
C LEU A 116 -9.65 42.28 6.61
N LEU A 117 -9.62 41.76 7.83
CA LEU A 117 -10.10 42.45 9.02
C LEU A 117 -9.32 43.74 9.32
N ILE A 118 -7.99 43.74 9.13
CA ILE A 118 -7.15 44.94 9.31
C ILE A 118 -7.54 46.02 8.30
N LEU A 119 -7.70 45.67 7.02
CA LEU A 119 -8.10 46.62 5.99
C LEU A 119 -9.54 47.14 6.19
N HIS A 120 -10.46 46.28 6.62
CA HIS A 120 -11.85 46.66 6.86
C HIS A 120 -12.04 47.52 8.12
N SER A 121 -11.10 47.47 9.06
CA SER A 121 -11.08 48.32 10.27
C SER A 121 -10.43 49.69 10.02
N CYS A 122 -9.84 49.89 8.84
CA CYS A 122 -9.23 51.15 8.40
C CYS A 122 -10.12 51.94 7.41
N HIS A 123 -11.41 51.62 7.30
CA HIS A 123 -12.41 52.43 6.60
C HIS A 123 -13.38 53.06 7.60
#